data_AF-A0A969M3G5-F1
#
_entry.id   AF-A0A969M3G5-F1
#
_cell.length_a   1.000
_cell.length_b   1.000
_cell.length_c   1.000
_cell.angle_alpha   90.00
_cell.angle_beta   90.00
_cell.angle_gamma   90.00
#
_symmetry.space_group_name_H-M   'P 1'
#
loop_
_entity.id
_entity.type
_entity.pdbx_description
1 polymer ?
#
loop_
_entity_poly.entity_id
_entity_poly.type
_entity_poly.pdbx_seq_one_letter_code
_entity_poly.pdbx_strand_id
1 'polypeptide(L)'
;MIHVITNRNRHLYEKELTEHFRIRYDIYVRDRKWLALDRPVPLEIDQFDTLDATYLLSIDDGKLIGGSRLIPSTRPHLLSAVFPYLAPRGVPCRADVFEWTRIFVTKDCRGGSDSVSGGRALGEVLCGMFEFALEEGISAITAVGEMWWTPRFLEMGWKVEPLGLPTRIEGEWCNAFQFAVDDEVLANTRKCFGIEGSVLVRRGPQQPAVQHIDT
;
A
#
# COMPACT_ATOMS: atom_id res chain seq x y z
N MET A 1 8.15 -3.83 -12.29
CA MET A 1 8.57 -4.81 -11.24
C MET A 1 8.50 -4.15 -9.86
N ILE A 2 8.08 -4.88 -8.83
CA ILE A 2 7.89 -4.38 -7.46
C ILE A 2 9.08 -4.72 -6.57
N HIS A 3 9.84 -3.72 -6.18
CA HIS A 3 10.95 -3.89 -5.23
C HIS A 3 10.44 -3.83 -3.79
N VAL A 4 10.82 -4.85 -3.01
CA VAL A 4 10.54 -4.92 -1.56
C VAL A 4 11.64 -4.20 -0.81
N ILE A 5 11.31 -3.09 -0.15
CA ILE A 5 12.25 -2.23 0.56
C ILE A 5 11.87 -2.16 2.04
N THR A 6 12.79 -2.61 2.88
CA THR A 6 12.67 -2.65 4.35
C THR A 6 13.85 -1.89 4.97
N ASN A 7 13.87 -1.78 6.30
CA ASN A 7 15.02 -1.22 7.01
C ASN A 7 16.35 -1.94 6.68
N ARG A 8 16.32 -3.25 6.39
CA ARG A 8 17.56 -4.03 6.18
C ARG A 8 18.23 -3.76 4.85
N ASN A 9 17.47 -3.41 3.81
CA ASN A 9 18.00 -3.18 2.47
C ASN A 9 17.83 -1.74 1.95
N ARG A 10 17.20 -0.83 2.72
CA ARG A 10 16.98 0.57 2.30
C ARG A 10 18.24 1.32 1.85
N HIS A 11 19.41 0.96 2.37
CA HIS A 11 20.70 1.52 1.96
C HIS A 11 21.05 1.23 0.49
N LEU A 12 20.38 0.26 -0.14
CA LEU A 12 20.51 -0.05 -1.56
C LEU A 12 19.55 0.77 -2.46
N TYR A 13 18.64 1.53 -1.84
CA TYR A 13 17.51 2.22 -2.48
C TYR A 13 17.41 3.71 -2.11
N GLU A 14 18.52 4.34 -1.70
CA GLU A 14 18.49 5.71 -1.17
C GLU A 14 17.94 6.73 -2.19
N LYS A 15 18.24 6.55 -3.48
CA LYS A 15 17.77 7.42 -4.56
C LYS A 15 16.27 7.25 -4.77
N GLU A 16 15.83 6.01 -4.86
CA GLU A 16 14.44 5.61 -5.12
C GLU A 16 13.53 5.98 -3.95
N LEU A 17 14.00 5.84 -2.71
CA LEU A 17 13.27 6.30 -1.53
C LEU A 17 13.15 7.83 -1.48
N THR A 18 14.22 8.54 -1.82
CA THR A 18 14.17 10.01 -1.90
C THR A 18 13.18 10.46 -2.97
N GLU A 19 13.19 9.82 -4.15
CA GLU A 19 12.25 10.09 -5.24
C GLU A 19 10.80 9.77 -4.82
N HIS A 20 10.58 8.63 -4.16
CA HIS A 20 9.29 8.25 -3.59
C HIS A 20 8.70 9.34 -2.70
N PHE A 21 9.46 9.86 -1.73
CA PHE A 21 8.96 10.92 -0.85
C PHE A 21 8.68 12.24 -1.60
N ARG A 22 9.41 12.55 -2.67
CA ARG A 22 9.12 13.70 -3.55
C ARG A 22 7.83 13.51 -4.34
N ILE A 23 7.65 12.34 -4.96
CA ILE A 23 6.43 12.00 -5.70
C ILE A 23 5.22 12.02 -4.78
N ARG A 24 5.35 11.50 -3.56
CA ARG A 24 4.31 11.59 -2.54
C ARG A 24 3.95 13.04 -2.22
N TYR A 25 4.94 13.93 -2.10
CA TYR A 25 4.67 15.37 -1.91
C TYR A 25 3.88 15.97 -3.07
N ASP A 26 4.26 15.67 -4.31
CA ASP A 26 3.54 16.15 -5.50
C ASP A 26 2.09 15.63 -5.53
N ILE A 27 1.86 14.37 -5.16
CA ILE A 27 0.53 13.76 -5.20
C ILE A 27 -0.35 14.22 -4.03
N TYR A 28 0.13 14.11 -2.80
CA TYR A 28 -0.70 14.30 -1.61
C TYR A 28 -0.80 15.78 -1.22
N VAL A 29 0.32 16.51 -1.27
CA VAL A 29 0.34 17.93 -0.89
C VAL A 29 -0.06 18.82 -2.07
N ARG A 30 0.61 18.68 -3.23
CA ARG A 30 0.34 19.59 -4.36
C ARG A 30 -0.96 19.30 -5.09
N ASP A 31 -1.23 18.05 -5.45
CA ASP A 31 -2.44 17.70 -6.21
C ASP A 31 -3.67 17.54 -5.32
N ARG A 32 -3.59 16.70 -4.26
CA ARG A 32 -4.72 16.41 -3.37
C ARG A 32 -4.97 17.45 -2.28
N LYS A 33 -4.06 18.42 -2.10
CA LYS A 33 -4.19 19.52 -1.12
C LYS A 33 -4.33 19.05 0.33
N TRP A 34 -3.72 17.93 0.69
CA TRP A 34 -3.65 17.49 2.09
C TRP A 34 -2.60 18.32 2.85
N LEU A 35 -2.96 19.57 3.18
CA LEU A 35 -2.03 20.58 3.72
C LEU A 35 -1.46 20.21 5.09
N ALA A 36 -2.08 19.30 5.84
CA ALA A 36 -1.54 18.77 7.09
C ALA A 36 -0.18 18.06 6.91
N LEU A 37 0.10 17.57 5.70
CA LEU A 37 1.33 16.89 5.32
C LEU A 37 2.40 17.85 4.77
N ASP A 38 2.09 19.15 4.62
CA ASP A 38 3.03 20.13 4.08
C ASP A 38 4.19 20.39 5.07
N ARG A 39 5.40 20.47 4.54
CA ARG A 39 6.66 20.62 5.28
C ARG A 39 7.60 21.56 4.50
N PRO A 40 8.54 22.25 5.17
CA PRO A 40 9.46 23.17 4.47
C PRO A 40 10.33 22.51 3.39
N VAL A 41 10.58 21.21 3.52
CA VAL A 41 11.27 20.40 2.52
C VAL A 41 10.20 19.67 1.70
N PRO A 42 10.29 19.65 0.35
CA PRO A 42 9.27 19.04 -0.53
C PRO A 42 9.37 17.51 -0.54
N LEU A 43 9.22 16.90 0.64
CA LEU A 43 9.20 15.48 0.89
C LEU A 43 8.00 15.18 1.78
N GLU A 44 7.11 14.30 1.35
CA GLU A 44 5.98 13.86 2.18
C GLU A 44 6.43 12.63 2.98
N ILE A 45 6.71 12.88 4.26
CA ILE A 45 7.10 11.88 5.26
C ILE A 45 6.18 12.09 6.47
N ASP A 46 5.46 11.06 6.87
CA ASP A 46 4.57 11.09 8.03
C ASP A 46 5.16 10.31 9.21
N GLN A 47 4.46 10.30 10.35
CA GLN A 47 4.91 9.60 11.56
C GLN A 47 4.99 8.07 11.42
N PHE A 48 4.49 7.50 10.31
CA PHE A 48 4.48 6.07 10.05
C PHE A 48 5.59 5.63 9.09
N ASP A 49 6.37 6.57 8.53
CA ASP A 49 7.59 6.29 7.76
C ASP A 49 8.76 5.91 8.68
N THR A 50 8.57 4.84 9.45
CA THR A 50 9.51 4.33 10.46
C THR A 50 10.38 3.19 9.92
N LEU A 51 11.20 2.58 10.78
CA LEU A 51 11.98 1.40 10.43
C LEU A 51 11.13 0.12 10.30
N ASP A 52 9.91 0.13 10.81
CA ASP A 52 8.96 -0.99 10.67
C ASP A 52 8.19 -0.93 9.34
N ALA A 53 8.27 0.17 8.59
CA ALA A 53 7.59 0.32 7.30
C ALA A 53 8.26 -0.52 6.20
N THR A 54 7.44 -1.24 5.44
CA THR A 54 7.85 -1.90 4.20
C THR A 54 7.30 -1.12 3.02
N TYR A 55 8.17 -0.68 2.12
CA TYR A 55 7.78 -0.04 0.87
C TYR A 55 7.80 -1.06 -0.27
N LEU A 56 6.74 -1.05 -1.06
CA LEU A 56 6.61 -1.83 -2.29
C LEU A 56 6.62 -0.86 -3.46
N LEU A 57 7.77 -0.69 -4.11
CA LEU A 57 7.96 0.33 -5.14
C LEU A 57 8.03 -0.30 -6.52
N SER A 58 7.19 0.17 -7.44
CA SER A 58 7.25 -0.22 -8.85
C SER A 58 8.32 0.58 -9.56
N ILE A 59 9.41 -0.10 -9.92
CA ILE A 59 10.53 0.49 -10.65
C ILE A 59 10.60 -0.21 -12.01
N ASP A 60 10.64 0.61 -13.05
CA ASP A 60 10.74 0.18 -14.44
C ASP A 60 11.87 0.97 -15.12
N ASP A 61 12.84 0.26 -15.67
CA ASP A 61 14.09 0.82 -16.23
C ASP A 61 14.75 1.91 -15.36
N GLY A 62 14.78 1.67 -14.04
CA GLY A 62 15.34 2.60 -13.05
C GLY A 62 14.45 3.82 -12.72
N LYS A 63 13.26 3.95 -13.32
CA LYS A 63 12.27 4.99 -13.02
C LYS A 63 11.24 4.48 -12.03
N LEU A 64 10.97 5.26 -10.99
CA LEU A 64 9.87 4.98 -10.05
C LEU A 64 8.52 5.35 -10.68
N ILE A 65 7.65 4.37 -10.91
CA ILE A 65 6.37 4.56 -11.61
C ILE A 65 5.13 4.33 -10.73
N GLY A 66 5.32 3.77 -9.54
CA GLY A 66 4.24 3.59 -8.57
C GLY A 66 4.75 3.00 -7.27
N GLY A 67 3.86 2.84 -6.30
CA GLY A 67 4.20 2.14 -5.08
C GLY A 67 3.12 2.17 -4.02
N SER A 68 3.42 1.52 -2.90
CA SER A 68 2.61 1.53 -1.69
C SER A 68 3.49 1.29 -0.45
N ARG A 69 2.88 1.42 0.73
CA ARG A 69 3.52 1.16 2.02
C ARG A 69 2.66 0.20 2.85
N LEU A 70 3.33 -0.77 3.49
CA LEU A 70 2.77 -1.67 4.49
C LEU A 70 3.39 -1.38 5.87
N ILE A 71 2.55 -1.38 6.91
CA ILE A 71 2.96 -1.15 8.31
C ILE A 71 2.38 -2.28 9.17
N PRO A 72 3.16 -2.96 10.04
CA PRO A 72 2.62 -3.96 10.95
C PRO A 72 1.54 -3.36 11.86
N SER A 73 0.39 -4.01 12.01
CA SER A 73 -0.70 -3.51 12.86
C SER A 73 -0.35 -3.50 14.35
N THR A 74 0.72 -4.19 14.75
CA THR A 74 1.30 -4.15 16.11
C THR A 74 2.11 -2.89 16.40
N ARG A 75 2.31 -2.02 15.42
CA ARG A 75 2.94 -0.70 15.54
C ARG A 75 1.90 0.41 15.39
N PRO A 76 2.16 1.63 15.88
CA PRO A 76 1.29 2.76 15.55
C PRO A 76 1.13 2.91 14.03
N HIS A 77 -0.11 2.95 13.56
CA HIS A 77 -0.46 3.06 12.14
C HIS A 77 -1.65 4.03 11.95
N LEU A 78 -2.06 4.30 10.71
CA LEU A 78 -3.03 5.36 10.39
C LEU A 78 -4.38 5.15 11.06
N LEU A 79 -4.95 3.95 10.93
CA LEU A 79 -6.22 3.55 11.54
C LEU A 79 -6.14 3.58 13.07
N SER A 80 -5.03 3.16 13.69
CA SER A 80 -4.92 3.18 15.16
C SER A 80 -4.76 4.58 15.72
N ALA A 81 -3.97 5.43 15.06
CA ALA A 81 -3.52 6.71 15.61
C ALA A 81 -4.36 7.92 15.16
N VAL A 82 -4.93 7.88 13.96
CA VAL A 82 -5.64 9.04 13.37
C VAL A 82 -7.13 8.76 13.22
N PHE A 83 -7.51 7.56 12.80
CA PHE A 83 -8.90 7.23 12.48
C PHE A 83 -9.50 6.04 13.26
N PRO A 84 -9.22 5.86 14.57
CA PRO A 84 -9.69 4.66 15.29
C PRO A 84 -11.22 4.55 15.35
N TYR A 85 -11.93 5.68 15.23
CA TYR A 85 -13.38 5.73 15.18
C TYR A 85 -13.99 5.06 13.93
N LEU A 86 -13.21 4.80 12.88
CA LEU A 86 -13.65 4.02 11.71
C LEU A 86 -13.72 2.51 11.98
N ALA A 87 -13.21 2.04 13.12
CA ALA A 87 -13.27 0.64 13.55
C ALA A 87 -13.87 0.54 14.97
N PRO A 88 -15.18 0.81 15.16
CA PRO A 88 -15.81 0.85 16.48
C PRO A 88 -15.81 -0.48 17.23
N ARG A 89 -15.56 -1.60 16.54
CA ARG A 89 -15.41 -2.93 17.15
C ARG A 89 -13.97 -3.23 17.63
N GLY A 90 -13.06 -2.27 17.46
CA GLY A 90 -11.63 -2.41 17.75
C GLY A 90 -10.79 -2.40 16.48
N VAL A 91 -9.65 -1.70 16.54
CA VAL A 91 -8.66 -1.68 15.47
C VAL A 91 -7.90 -3.01 15.46
N PRO A 92 -7.82 -3.73 14.31
CA PRO A 92 -7.04 -4.97 14.23
C PRO A 92 -5.58 -4.74 14.61
N CYS A 93 -5.04 -5.58 15.49
CA CYS A 93 -3.66 -5.51 15.98
C CYS A 93 -3.15 -6.94 16.20
N ARG A 94 -2.43 -7.48 15.22
CA ARG A 94 -1.90 -8.85 15.19
C ARG A 94 -0.60 -8.91 14.40
N ALA A 95 0.26 -9.87 14.74
CA ALA A 95 1.57 -10.05 14.09
C ALA A 95 1.47 -10.37 12.58
N ASP A 96 0.35 -10.97 12.14
CA ASP A 96 0.06 -11.36 10.77
C ASP A 96 -0.93 -10.42 10.06
N VAL A 97 -1.13 -9.21 10.61
CA VAL A 97 -2.01 -8.18 10.02
C VAL A 97 -1.23 -6.90 9.81
N PHE A 98 -1.33 -6.34 8.60
CA PHE A 98 -0.60 -5.14 8.18
C PHE A 98 -1.56 -4.08 7.65
N GLU A 99 -1.26 -2.81 7.88
CA GLU A 99 -1.99 -1.69 7.29
C GLU A 99 -1.34 -1.25 5.99
N TRP A 100 -2.14 -1.18 4.94
CA TRP A 100 -1.81 -0.65 3.64
C TRP A 100 -2.14 0.84 3.52
N THR A 101 -1.13 1.62 3.14
CA THR A 101 -1.24 3.06 2.96
C THR A 101 -0.50 3.52 1.70
N ARG A 102 -0.79 4.76 1.28
CA ARG A 102 -0.02 5.51 0.26
C ARG A 102 0.11 4.78 -1.08
N ILE A 103 -0.96 4.14 -1.57
CA ILE A 103 -0.96 3.65 -2.96
C ILE A 103 -0.91 4.80 -3.95
N PHE A 104 0.00 4.73 -4.92
CA PHE A 104 0.04 5.67 -6.03
C PHE A 104 0.61 5.05 -7.32
N VAL A 105 0.30 5.72 -8.42
CA VAL A 105 0.94 5.58 -9.74
C VAL A 105 1.28 6.98 -10.23
N THR A 106 2.44 7.17 -10.86
CA THR A 106 2.89 8.47 -11.39
C THR A 106 1.99 8.93 -12.54
N LYS A 107 1.91 10.25 -12.79
CA LYS A 107 1.00 10.83 -13.79
C LYS A 107 1.22 10.26 -15.20
N ASP A 108 2.47 10.07 -15.60
CA ASP A 108 2.84 9.49 -16.90
C ASP A 108 2.30 8.06 -17.09
N CYS A 109 2.05 7.37 -15.97
CA CYS A 109 1.52 6.02 -15.91
C CYS A 109 0.06 6.00 -15.45
N ARG A 110 -0.62 7.14 -15.25
CA ARG A 110 -2.07 7.16 -15.02
C ARG A 110 -2.72 7.19 -16.39
N GLY A 111 -3.24 6.06 -16.84
CA GLY A 111 -3.81 6.00 -18.17
C GLY A 111 -4.96 6.99 -18.37
N GLY A 112 -5.01 7.59 -19.56
CA GLY A 112 -6.30 8.05 -20.09
C GLY A 112 -7.22 6.84 -20.27
N SER A 113 -8.51 7.07 -20.54
CA SER A 113 -9.54 6.02 -20.67
C SER A 113 -9.18 4.83 -21.58
N ASP A 114 -8.16 4.97 -22.43
CA ASP A 114 -7.73 3.97 -23.41
C ASP A 114 -6.29 3.45 -23.25
N SER A 115 -5.52 3.78 -22.19
CA SER A 115 -4.12 3.30 -22.09
C SER A 115 -3.92 2.11 -21.14
N VAL A 116 -3.64 0.96 -21.76
CA VAL A 116 -3.19 -0.32 -21.18
C VAL A 116 -2.08 -0.15 -20.14
N SER A 117 -1.24 0.87 -20.28
CA SER A 117 -0.08 1.14 -19.43
C SER A 117 -0.44 1.52 -17.99
N GLY A 118 -1.55 2.24 -17.78
CA GLY A 118 -1.88 2.73 -16.44
C GLY A 118 -2.65 1.77 -15.57
N GLY A 119 -3.44 0.89 -16.19
CA GLY A 119 -3.95 -0.30 -15.52
C GLY A 119 -2.79 -1.19 -15.06
N ARG A 120 -1.76 -1.35 -15.90
CA ARG A 120 -0.64 -2.25 -15.59
C ARG A 120 0.18 -1.83 -14.37
N ALA A 121 0.63 -0.58 -14.27
CA ALA A 121 1.44 -0.13 -13.12
C ALA A 121 0.67 -0.24 -11.80
N LEU A 122 -0.63 0.10 -11.81
CA LEU A 122 -1.52 -0.11 -10.67
C LEU A 122 -1.63 -1.60 -10.33
N GLY A 123 -1.88 -2.42 -11.33
CA GLY A 123 -1.97 -3.87 -11.20
C GLY A 123 -0.71 -4.49 -10.61
N GLU A 124 0.48 -4.04 -11.04
CA GLU A 124 1.76 -4.51 -10.50
C GLU A 124 1.87 -4.19 -9.01
N VAL A 125 1.52 -2.97 -8.59
CA VAL A 125 1.55 -2.57 -7.17
C VAL A 125 0.59 -3.41 -6.33
N LEU A 126 -0.63 -3.65 -6.84
CA LEU A 126 -1.65 -4.44 -6.14
C LEU A 126 -1.28 -5.93 -6.08
N CYS A 127 -0.80 -6.50 -7.18
CA CYS A 127 -0.31 -7.88 -7.22
C CYS A 127 0.89 -8.05 -6.30
N GLY A 128 1.86 -7.14 -6.35
CA GLY A 128 3.05 -7.19 -5.49
C GLY A 128 2.70 -7.07 -4.02
N MET A 129 1.66 -6.31 -3.65
CA MET A 129 1.17 -6.25 -2.27
C MET A 129 0.65 -7.59 -1.78
N PHE A 130 -0.26 -8.24 -2.52
CA PHE A 130 -0.80 -9.54 -2.11
C PHE A 130 0.22 -10.66 -2.22
N GLU A 131 1.07 -10.65 -3.24
CA GLU A 131 2.17 -11.61 -3.41
C GLU A 131 3.15 -11.52 -2.25
N PHE A 132 3.56 -10.31 -1.86
CA PHE A 132 4.41 -10.11 -0.69
C PHE A 132 3.70 -10.58 0.59
N ALA A 133 2.43 -10.22 0.75
CA ALA A 133 1.66 -10.61 1.92
C ALA A 133 1.57 -12.14 2.08
N LEU A 134 1.34 -12.87 0.99
CA LEU A 134 1.32 -14.34 0.98
C LEU A 134 2.70 -14.94 1.29
N GLU A 135 3.76 -14.47 0.63
CA GLU A 135 5.13 -14.97 0.87
C GLU A 135 5.57 -14.77 2.32
N GLU A 136 5.09 -13.72 2.97
CA GLU A 136 5.46 -13.36 4.35
C GLU A 136 4.50 -13.90 5.41
N GLY A 137 3.46 -14.66 5.03
CA GLY A 137 2.50 -15.22 5.99
C GLY A 137 1.54 -14.18 6.62
N ILE A 138 1.35 -13.03 5.98
CA ILE A 138 0.35 -12.03 6.37
C ILE A 138 -1.03 -12.58 5.98
N SER A 139 -1.97 -12.64 6.93
CA SER A 139 -3.31 -13.21 6.68
C SER A 139 -4.38 -12.16 6.39
N ALA A 140 -4.15 -10.90 6.77
CA ALA A 140 -5.05 -9.81 6.42
C ALA A 140 -4.33 -8.46 6.27
N ILE A 141 -4.90 -7.61 5.42
CA ILE A 141 -4.48 -6.23 5.22
C ILE A 141 -5.61 -5.29 5.66
N THR A 142 -5.32 -4.26 6.44
CA THR A 142 -6.26 -3.16 6.72
C THR A 142 -5.94 -1.94 5.86
N ALA A 143 -6.94 -1.11 5.57
CA ALA A 143 -6.71 0.19 4.95
C ALA A 143 -7.77 1.19 5.36
N VAL A 144 -7.40 2.47 5.47
CA VAL A 144 -8.36 3.59 5.46
C VAL A 144 -8.41 4.11 4.04
N GLY A 145 -9.59 4.09 3.43
CA GLY A 145 -9.75 4.43 2.02
C GLY A 145 -11.06 5.17 1.73
N GLU A 146 -11.03 5.92 0.64
CA GLU A 146 -12.21 6.58 0.06
C GLU A 146 -13.17 5.50 -0.48
N MET A 147 -14.47 5.70 -0.28
CA MET A 147 -15.51 4.70 -0.61
C MET A 147 -15.62 4.37 -2.09
N TRP A 148 -15.12 5.24 -2.99
CA TRP A 148 -15.09 4.97 -4.43
C TRP A 148 -14.17 3.80 -4.81
N TRP A 149 -13.31 3.33 -3.91
CA TRP A 149 -12.56 2.09 -4.11
C TRP A 149 -13.43 0.83 -4.01
N THR A 150 -14.59 0.90 -3.34
CA THR A 150 -15.43 -0.28 -3.05
C THR A 150 -15.81 -1.07 -4.30
N PRO A 151 -16.30 -0.45 -5.40
CA PRO A 151 -16.59 -1.18 -6.63
C PRO A 151 -15.36 -1.89 -7.20
N ARG A 152 -14.18 -1.26 -7.16
CA ARG A 152 -12.93 -1.87 -7.65
C ARG A 152 -12.53 -3.11 -6.85
N PHE A 153 -12.65 -3.05 -5.52
CA PHE A 153 -12.39 -4.23 -4.68
C PHE A 153 -13.29 -5.40 -5.07
N LEU A 154 -14.58 -5.13 -5.31
CA LEU A 154 -15.55 -6.15 -5.72
C LEU A 154 -15.28 -6.68 -7.13
N GLU A 155 -14.97 -5.81 -8.09
CA GLU A 155 -14.60 -6.19 -9.47
C GLU A 155 -13.35 -7.08 -9.51
N MET A 156 -12.37 -6.79 -8.65
CA MET A 156 -11.17 -7.61 -8.49
C MET A 156 -11.41 -8.90 -7.68
N GLY A 157 -12.64 -9.16 -7.21
CA GLY A 157 -12.97 -10.34 -6.42
C GLY A 157 -12.28 -10.38 -5.06
N TRP A 158 -11.97 -9.22 -4.47
CA TRP A 158 -11.34 -9.16 -3.15
C TRP A 158 -12.35 -9.49 -2.06
N LYS A 159 -11.92 -10.30 -1.10
CA LYS A 159 -12.66 -10.59 0.13
C LYS A 159 -12.50 -9.41 1.10
N VAL A 160 -13.40 -8.44 1.00
CA VAL A 160 -13.36 -7.17 1.73
C VAL A 160 -14.46 -7.09 2.80
N GLU A 161 -14.08 -6.64 4.00
CA GLU A 161 -15.00 -6.37 5.11
C GLU A 161 -14.83 -4.93 5.60
N PRO A 162 -15.92 -4.14 5.70
CA PRO A 162 -15.85 -2.84 6.37
C PRO A 162 -15.70 -3.03 7.89
N LEU A 163 -14.76 -2.29 8.48
CA LEU A 163 -14.50 -2.31 9.93
C LEU A 163 -15.47 -1.40 10.71
N GLY A 164 -16.16 -0.49 10.02
CA GLY A 164 -17.16 0.41 10.59
C GLY A 164 -18.08 1.02 9.55
N LEU A 165 -18.76 2.10 9.96
CA LEU A 165 -19.64 2.86 9.09
C LEU A 165 -18.85 3.91 8.29
N PRO A 166 -19.19 4.16 7.01
CA PRO A 166 -18.61 5.25 6.26
C PRO A 166 -18.77 6.59 6.98
N THR A 167 -17.70 7.36 7.04
CA THR A 167 -17.64 8.67 7.72
C THR A 167 -17.01 9.70 6.78
N ARG A 168 -17.44 10.96 6.87
CA ARG A 168 -16.83 12.04 6.08
C ARG A 168 -15.49 12.48 6.68
N ILE A 169 -14.43 12.46 5.88
CA ILE A 169 -13.09 12.94 6.23
C ILE A 169 -12.66 13.93 5.16
N GLU A 170 -12.40 15.18 5.56
CA GLU A 170 -12.02 16.28 4.66
C GLU A 170 -12.94 16.44 3.42
N GLY A 171 -14.23 16.13 3.58
CA GLY A 171 -15.24 16.25 2.53
C GLY A 171 -15.56 14.95 1.78
N GLU A 172 -14.66 13.96 1.84
CA GLU A 172 -14.79 12.67 1.16
C GLU A 172 -15.42 11.60 2.05
N TRP A 173 -16.18 10.68 1.46
CA TRP A 173 -16.68 9.50 2.16
C TRP A 173 -15.59 8.45 2.28
N CYS A 174 -15.19 8.13 3.50
CA CYS A 174 -14.13 7.16 3.78
C CYS A 174 -14.63 6.05 4.72
N ASN A 175 -13.99 4.90 4.65
CA ASN A 175 -14.17 3.82 5.63
C ASN A 175 -12.83 3.12 5.91
N ALA A 176 -12.79 2.35 6.99
CA ALA A 176 -11.74 1.39 7.24
C ALA A 176 -12.18 0.02 6.70
N PHE A 177 -11.29 -0.66 6.01
CA PHE A 177 -11.50 -1.95 5.38
C PHE A 177 -10.49 -2.96 5.90
N GLN A 178 -10.89 -4.22 5.92
CA GLN A 178 -10.01 -5.37 6.05
C GLN A 178 -10.16 -6.26 4.82
N PHE A 179 -9.04 -6.74 4.29
CA PHE A 179 -8.96 -7.64 3.15
C PHE A 179 -8.33 -8.94 3.60
N ALA A 180 -8.90 -10.07 3.19
CA ALA A 180 -8.23 -11.36 3.34
C ALA A 180 -7.03 -11.43 2.39
N VAL A 181 -5.96 -12.08 2.83
CA VAL A 181 -4.80 -12.41 2.00
C VAL A 181 -4.84 -13.92 1.73
N ASP A 182 -5.18 -14.30 0.50
CA ASP A 182 -5.18 -15.69 0.04
C ASP A 182 -4.87 -15.77 -1.47
N ASP A 183 -4.59 -16.99 -1.94
CA ASP A 183 -4.24 -17.26 -3.34
C ASP A 183 -5.32 -16.84 -4.33
N GLU A 184 -6.60 -16.91 -3.93
CA GLU A 184 -7.73 -16.54 -4.78
C GLU A 184 -7.77 -15.03 -5.02
N VAL A 185 -7.55 -14.22 -3.98
CA VAL A 185 -7.46 -12.76 -4.08
C VAL A 185 -6.29 -12.36 -4.99
N LEU A 186 -5.11 -12.98 -4.84
CA LEU A 186 -3.97 -12.70 -5.71
C LEU A 186 -4.25 -13.12 -7.16
N ALA A 187 -4.81 -14.31 -7.38
CA ALA A 187 -5.14 -14.82 -8.71
C ALA A 187 -6.16 -13.93 -9.44
N ASN A 188 -7.21 -13.49 -8.75
CA ASN A 188 -8.21 -12.58 -9.32
C ASN A 188 -7.60 -11.23 -9.66
N THR A 189 -6.74 -10.69 -8.80
CA THR A 189 -6.02 -9.43 -9.06
C THR A 189 -5.13 -9.56 -10.30
N ARG A 190 -4.34 -10.63 -10.40
CA ARG A 190 -3.50 -10.92 -11.57
C ARG A 190 -4.32 -11.00 -12.85
N LYS A 191 -5.45 -11.72 -12.81
CA LYS A 191 -6.37 -11.86 -13.95
C LYS A 191 -6.96 -10.51 -14.38
N CYS A 192 -7.35 -9.66 -13.44
CA CYS A 192 -7.93 -8.35 -13.72
C CYS A 192 -6.95 -7.42 -14.48
N PHE A 193 -5.65 -7.56 -14.23
CA PHE A 193 -4.62 -6.71 -14.83
C PHE A 193 -3.79 -7.41 -15.92
N GLY A 194 -4.10 -8.66 -16.26
CA GLY A 194 -3.32 -9.45 -17.23
C GLY A 194 -1.86 -9.65 -16.81
N ILE A 195 -1.62 -9.80 -15.50
CA ILE A 195 -0.28 -9.99 -14.94
C ILE A 195 -0.01 -11.48 -14.78
N GLU A 196 1.09 -11.93 -15.37
CA GLU A 196 1.54 -13.32 -15.31
C GLU A 196 2.81 -13.42 -14.47
N GLY A 197 2.82 -14.40 -13.56
CA GLY A 197 3.99 -14.70 -12.73
C GLY A 197 4.20 -13.73 -11.57
N SER A 198 5.38 -13.87 -10.96
CA SER A 198 5.84 -13.03 -9.85
C SER A 198 6.21 -11.65 -10.34
N VAL A 199 5.80 -10.62 -9.58
CA VAL A 199 6.20 -9.23 -9.83
C VAL A 199 7.23 -8.72 -8.82
N LEU A 200 7.58 -9.52 -7.80
CA LEU A 200 8.46 -9.10 -6.72
C LEU A 200 9.94 -9.16 -7.11
N VAL A 201 10.69 -8.20 -6.58
CA VAL A 201 12.16 -8.16 -6.63
C VAL A 201 12.69 -7.97 -5.22
N ARG A 202 13.47 -8.95 -4.77
CA ARG A 202 14.16 -8.91 -3.47
C ARG A 202 15.65 -8.67 -3.69
N ARG A 203 16.13 -7.51 -3.24
CA ARG A 203 17.54 -7.12 -3.32
C ARG A 203 18.11 -6.94 -1.91
N GLY A 204 19.27 -7.55 -1.67
CA GLY A 204 19.95 -7.47 -0.38
C GLY A 204 19.25 -8.27 0.72
N PRO A 205 19.73 -8.15 1.97
CA PRO A 205 19.19 -8.91 3.10
C PRO A 205 17.76 -8.46 3.44
N GLN A 206 16.88 -9.43 3.68
CA GLN A 206 15.51 -9.21 4.14
C GLN A 206 15.21 -10.16 5.30
N GLN A 207 14.30 -9.78 6.17
CA GLN A 207 13.79 -10.61 7.27
C GLN A 207 12.31 -10.88 7.02
N PRO A 208 11.79 -12.05 7.45
CA PRO A 208 10.37 -12.31 7.40
C PRO A 208 9.58 -11.18 8.07
N ALA A 209 8.53 -10.70 7.42
CA ALA A 209 7.67 -9.65 7.94
C ALA A 209 6.85 -10.16 9.14
N VAL A 210 6.38 -11.41 9.05
CA VAL A 210 5.79 -12.14 10.18
C VAL A 210 6.85 -13.03 10.80
N GLN A 211 7.13 -12.82 12.08
CA GLN A 211 8.01 -13.70 12.84
C GLN A 211 7.21 -14.89 13.34
N HIS A 212 7.45 -16.07 12.79
CA HIS A 212 6.97 -17.30 13.40
C HIS A 212 7.75 -17.49 14.72
N ILE A 213 7.02 -17.44 15.84
CA ILE A 213 7.56 -17.97 17.09
C ILE A 213 7.44 -19.48 16.94
N ASP A 214 8.55 -20.15 16.63
CA ASP A 214 8.64 -21.60 16.76
C ASP A 214 8.21 -21.95 18.20
N THR A 215 7.12 -22.71 18.32
CA THR A 215 6.59 -23.19 19.60
C THR A 215 7.17 -24.55 19.94
#